data_AF-A0A6L5G3I9-F1
#
_entry.id   AF-A0A6L5G3I9-F1
#
_cell.length_a   1.000
_cell.length_b   1.000
_cell.length_c   1.000
_cell.angle_alpha   90.00
_cell.angle_beta   90.00
_cell.angle_gamma   90.00
#
_symmetry.space_group_name_H-M   'P 1'
#
loop_
_entity.id
_entity.type
_entity.pdbx_description
1 polymer ?
#
loop_
_entity_poly.entity_id
_entity_poly.type
_entity_poly.pdbx_seq_one_letter_code
_entity_poly.pdbx_strand_id
1 'polypeptide(L)'
;MSDCKEWREMLGAFALGSLHPEGRTAVLAHLDGCAACREELEELEEARRALDSVEIDRVISSEPPEHLFGEVFFRIGEERRQITRNRMRIRVVALAAAAVVIAVFTVTTRSSGEVVEFASAPRGVDAVAVLTEGAGGVAVHLTVSGLEPGTYGLWMEGYSGTRL
;
A
#
# COMPACT_ATOMS: atom_id res chain seq x y z
N MET A 1 8.32 25.86 5.71
CA MET A 1 9.74 25.50 5.89
C MET A 1 10.10 24.14 5.26
N SER A 2 9.14 23.24 5.00
CA SER A 2 9.35 21.96 4.30
C SER A 2 9.40 22.05 2.76
N ASP A 3 8.92 23.14 2.15
CA ASP A 3 8.85 23.25 0.68
C ASP A 3 10.19 23.59 0.00
N CYS A 4 11.11 24.30 0.66
CA CYS A 4 12.38 24.70 0.02
C CYS A 4 13.37 23.54 -0.21
N LYS A 5 13.17 22.36 0.37
CA LYS A 5 14.10 21.25 0.19
C LYS A 5 14.16 20.77 -1.26
N GLU A 6 12.99 20.58 -1.88
CA GLU A 6 12.88 20.13 -3.26
C GLU A 6 13.43 21.18 -4.24
N TRP A 7 13.16 22.47 -3.98
CA TRP A 7 13.68 23.56 -4.79
C TRP A 7 15.20 23.64 -4.76
N ARG A 8 15.82 23.48 -3.58
CA ARG A 8 17.29 23.48 -3.43
C ARG A 8 17.97 22.39 -4.24
N GLU A 9 17.38 21.20 -4.32
CA GLU A 9 17.87 20.12 -5.19
C GLU A 9 17.85 20.54 -6.68
N MET A 10 16.85 21.33 -7.09
CA MET A 10 16.74 21.84 -8.46
C MET A 10 17.60 23.08 -8.76
N LEU A 11 17.99 23.88 -7.74
CA LEU A 11 18.78 25.10 -7.93
C LEU A 11 20.13 24.81 -8.61
N GLY A 12 20.78 23.69 -8.27
CA GLY A 12 22.03 23.29 -8.92
C GLY A 12 21.87 23.02 -10.42
N ALA A 13 20.81 22.30 -10.80
CA ALA A 13 20.49 22.05 -12.20
C ALA A 13 20.06 23.34 -12.93
N PHE A 14 19.38 24.25 -12.24
CA PHE A 14 19.03 25.56 -12.76
C PHE A 14 20.28 26.41 -13.05
N ALA A 15 21.22 26.50 -12.11
CA ALA A 15 22.46 27.26 -12.24
C ALA A 15 23.34 26.74 -13.38
N LEU A 16 23.39 25.42 -13.58
CA LEU A 16 24.13 24.78 -14.69
C LEU A 16 23.38 24.83 -16.04
N GLY A 17 22.14 25.32 -16.06
CA GLY A 17 21.34 25.39 -17.29
C GLY A 17 20.87 24.02 -17.82
N SER A 18 20.81 22.99 -16.97
CA SER A 18 20.48 21.61 -17.36
C SER A 18 19.01 21.22 -17.17
N LEU A 19 18.17 22.15 -16.70
CA LEU A 19 16.72 21.93 -16.54
C LEU A 19 15.95 22.05 -17.86
N HIS A 20 14.91 21.24 -18.00
CA HIS A 20 13.89 21.40 -19.04
C HIS A 20 13.11 22.72 -18.85
N PRO A 21 12.56 23.35 -19.90
CA PRO A 21 11.82 24.62 -19.81
C PRO A 21 10.76 24.70 -18.71
N GLU A 22 10.02 23.62 -18.48
CA GLU A 22 9.00 23.52 -17.42
C GLU A 22 9.63 23.64 -16.02
N GLY A 23 10.70 22.90 -15.75
CA GLY A 23 11.44 22.96 -14.49
C GLY A 23 12.09 24.33 -14.27
N ARG A 24 12.61 24.95 -15.34
CA ARG A 24 13.15 26.31 -15.27
C ARG A 24 12.09 27.34 -14.84
N THR A 25 10.91 27.26 -15.44
CA THR A 25 9.77 28.15 -15.11
C THR A 25 9.31 27.96 -13.66
N ALA A 26 9.24 26.70 -13.22
CA ALA A 26 8.86 26.36 -11.86
C ALA A 26 9.85 26.93 -10.82
N VAL A 27 11.17 26.81 -11.07
CA VAL A 27 12.20 27.37 -10.19
C VAL A 27 12.10 28.90 -10.13
N LEU A 28 11.93 29.58 -11.27
CA LEU A 28 11.77 31.04 -11.31
C LEU A 28 10.58 31.50 -10.46
N ALA A 29 9.43 30.83 -10.59
CA ALA A 29 8.24 31.15 -9.80
C ALA A 29 8.47 30.98 -8.28
N HIS A 30 9.31 30.02 -7.87
CA HIS A 30 9.69 29.88 -6.45
C HIS A 30 10.61 31.01 -5.99
N LEU A 31 11.59 31.38 -6.82
CA LEU A 31 12.57 32.43 -6.51
C LEU A 31 11.91 33.81 -6.37
N ASP A 32 10.81 34.07 -7.07
CA ASP A 32 10.01 35.29 -6.90
C ASP A 32 9.50 35.47 -5.45
N GLY A 33 9.24 34.36 -4.75
CA GLY A 33 8.69 34.36 -3.39
C GLY A 33 9.69 34.07 -2.27
N CYS A 34 10.89 33.57 -2.58
CA CYS A 34 11.81 33.03 -1.57
C CYS A 34 13.18 33.72 -1.60
N ALA A 35 13.49 34.49 -0.55
CA ALA A 35 14.81 35.13 -0.40
C ALA A 35 15.92 34.13 -0.11
N ALA A 36 15.68 33.13 0.75
CA ALA A 36 16.69 32.12 1.10
C ALA A 36 17.16 31.30 -0.11
N CYS A 37 16.25 30.90 -1.00
CA CYS A 37 16.62 30.18 -2.21
C CYS A 37 17.29 31.08 -3.27
N ARG A 38 17.09 32.41 -3.22
CA ARG A 38 17.84 33.36 -4.06
C ARG A 38 19.28 33.48 -3.59
N GLU A 39 19.50 33.62 -2.28
CA GLU A 39 20.83 33.63 -1.66
C GLU A 39 21.60 32.34 -1.98
N GLU A 40 20.97 31.18 -1.84
CA GLU A 40 21.60 29.91 -2.20
C GLU A 40 21.91 29.79 -3.70
N LEU A 41 21.05 30.33 -4.57
CA LEU A 41 21.34 30.37 -6.01
C LEU A 41 22.56 31.26 -6.30
N GLU A 42 22.71 32.39 -5.63
CA GLU A 42 23.89 33.27 -5.77
C GLU A 42 25.18 32.52 -5.37
N GLU A 43 25.17 31.78 -4.27
CA GLU A 43 26.30 30.93 -3.84
C GLU A 43 26.66 29.86 -4.90
N LEU A 44 25.64 29.20 -5.47
CA LEU A 44 25.85 28.21 -6.52
C LEU A 44 26.39 28.84 -7.82
N GLU A 45 25.94 30.03 -8.17
CA GLU A 45 26.45 30.76 -9.34
C GLU A 45 27.89 31.24 -9.14
N GLU A 46 28.31 31.57 -7.91
CA GLU A 46 29.70 31.82 -7.57
C GLU A 46 30.57 30.58 -7.78
N ALA A 47 30.13 29.42 -7.27
CA ALA A 47 30.82 28.16 -7.47
C ALA A 47 30.91 27.82 -8.98
N ARG A 48 29.84 28.03 -9.74
CA ARG A 48 29.84 27.84 -11.21
C ARG A 48 30.87 28.73 -11.90
N ARG A 49 30.92 30.02 -11.56
CA ARG A 49 31.91 30.96 -12.13
C ARG A 49 33.35 30.56 -11.80
N ALA A 50 33.59 30.02 -10.60
CA ALA A 50 34.89 29.49 -10.25
C ALA A 50 35.26 28.28 -11.14
N LEU A 51 34.30 27.40 -11.44
CA LEU A 51 34.51 26.27 -12.35
C LEU A 51 34.77 26.71 -13.80
N ASP A 52 34.13 27.78 -14.28
CA ASP A 52 34.37 28.33 -15.63
C ASP A 52 35.82 28.82 -15.82
N SER A 53 36.55 29.10 -14.74
CA SER A 53 37.96 29.50 -14.78
C SER A 53 38.94 28.32 -14.92
N VAL A 54 38.45 27.08 -14.83
CA VAL A 54 39.28 25.87 -14.93
C VAL A 54 39.58 25.56 -16.40
N GLU A 55 40.87 25.49 -16.73
CA GLU A 55 41.32 25.02 -18.04
C GLU A 55 41.15 23.50 -18.15
N ILE A 56 40.00 23.08 -18.68
CA ILE A 56 39.55 21.68 -18.75
C ILE A 56 40.59 20.76 -19.39
N ASP A 57 41.31 21.25 -20.40
CA ASP A 57 42.35 20.47 -21.11
C ASP A 57 43.51 20.03 -20.18
N ARG A 58 43.78 20.78 -19.11
CA ARG A 58 44.77 20.39 -18.09
C ARG A 58 44.25 19.34 -17.12
N VAL A 59 42.92 19.20 -17.01
CA VAL A 59 42.24 18.26 -16.10
C VAL A 59 41.95 16.93 -16.77
N ILE A 60 41.57 16.94 -18.05
CA ILE A 60 41.20 15.72 -18.81
C ILE A 60 42.43 14.91 -19.25
N SER A 61 43.65 15.46 -19.18
CA SER A 61 44.87 14.75 -19.59
C SER A 61 45.21 13.53 -18.71
N SER A 62 44.54 13.32 -17.57
CA SER A 62 44.66 12.09 -16.79
C SER A 62 43.63 11.06 -17.26
N GLU A 63 44.08 10.03 -17.99
CA GLU A 63 43.28 8.83 -18.23
C GLU A 63 42.79 8.27 -16.87
N PRO A 64 41.48 8.03 -16.68
CA PRO A 64 40.99 7.44 -15.44
C PRO A 64 41.60 6.04 -15.25
N PRO A 65 41.87 5.61 -14.00
CA PRO A 65 42.43 4.29 -13.75
C PRO A 65 41.53 3.17 -14.30
N GLU A 66 42.12 2.15 -14.94
CA GLU A 66 41.35 1.08 -15.62
C GLU A 66 40.35 0.35 -14.70
N HIS A 67 40.66 0.22 -13.41
CA HIS A 67 39.80 -0.43 -12.43
C HIS A 67 38.57 0.40 -12.03
N LEU A 68 38.61 1.72 -12.22
CA LEU A 68 37.55 2.64 -11.78
C LEU A 68 36.23 2.33 -12.49
N PHE A 69 36.28 2.01 -13.78
CA PHE A 69 35.10 1.58 -14.52
C PHE A 69 34.46 0.34 -13.89
N GLY A 70 35.25 -0.71 -13.62
CA GLY A 70 34.77 -1.96 -13.03
C GLY A 70 34.12 -1.73 -11.66
N GLU A 71 34.75 -0.93 -10.80
CA GLU A 71 34.24 -0.63 -9.45
C GLU A 71 32.94 0.18 -9.48
N VAL A 72 32.83 1.18 -10.36
CA VAL A 72 31.61 2.00 -10.49
C VAL A 72 30.43 1.14 -10.95
N PHE A 73 30.62 0.32 -11.99
CA PHE A 73 29.56 -0.57 -12.47
C PHE A 73 29.19 -1.65 -11.45
N PHE A 74 30.15 -2.16 -10.70
CA PHE A 74 29.90 -3.10 -9.61
C PHE A 74 29.01 -2.47 -8.53
N ARG A 75 29.36 -1.27 -8.04
CA ARG A 75 28.57 -0.55 -7.03
C ARG A 75 27.15 -0.21 -7.51
N ILE A 76 27.00 0.29 -8.75
CA ILE A 76 25.69 0.55 -9.35
C ILE A 76 24.87 -0.76 -9.43
N GLY A 77 25.52 -1.86 -9.78
CA GLY A 77 24.92 -3.19 -9.81
C GLY A 77 24.42 -3.63 -8.43
N GLU A 78 25.23 -3.46 -7.38
CA GLU A 78 24.86 -3.79 -6.01
C GLU A 78 23.67 -2.97 -5.50
N GLU A 79 23.67 -1.65 -5.70
CA GLU A 79 22.56 -0.77 -5.30
C GLU A 79 21.25 -1.16 -5.98
N ARG A 80 21.27 -1.41 -7.31
CA ARG A 80 20.10 -1.88 -8.05
C ARG A 80 19.61 -3.23 -7.54
N ARG A 81 20.53 -4.14 -7.20
CA ARG A 81 20.19 -5.46 -6.64
C ARG A 81 19.60 -5.34 -5.24
N GLN A 82 20.01 -4.37 -4.45
CA GLN A 82 19.46 -4.10 -3.12
C GLN A 82 18.04 -3.53 -3.21
N ILE A 83 17.79 -2.57 -4.11
CA ILE A 83 16.44 -2.02 -4.35
C ILE A 83 15.48 -3.12 -4.81
N THR A 84 15.90 -3.96 -5.77
CA THR A 84 15.06 -5.06 -6.29
C THR A 84 14.80 -6.12 -5.21
N ARG A 85 15.80 -6.50 -4.41
CA ARG A 85 15.61 -7.41 -3.26
C ARG A 85 14.63 -6.85 -2.25
N ASN A 86 14.72 -5.56 -1.90
CA ASN A 86 13.81 -4.95 -0.94
C ASN A 86 12.37 -4.91 -1.48
N ARG A 87 12.19 -4.54 -2.75
CA ARG A 87 10.89 -4.60 -3.44
C ARG A 87 10.32 -6.01 -3.46
N MET A 88 11.14 -7.03 -3.74
CA MET A 88 10.72 -8.43 -3.72
C MET A 88 10.31 -8.87 -2.31
N ARG A 89 11.06 -8.50 -1.26
CA ARG A 89 10.67 -8.76 0.14
C ARG A 89 9.34 -8.14 0.49
N ILE A 90 9.12 -6.87 0.13
CA ILE A 90 7.84 -6.18 0.36
C ILE A 90 6.70 -6.90 -0.38
N ARG A 91 6.90 -7.32 -1.63
CA ARG A 91 5.90 -8.10 -2.38
C ARG A 91 5.57 -9.43 -1.71
N VAL A 92 6.58 -10.18 -1.25
CA VAL A 92 6.38 -11.45 -0.55
C VAL A 92 5.61 -11.24 0.75
N VAL A 93 5.97 -10.22 1.54
CA VAL A 93 5.26 -9.85 2.77
C VAL A 93 3.81 -9.44 2.47
N ALA A 94 3.58 -8.64 1.44
CA ALA A 94 2.24 -8.22 1.04
C ALA A 94 1.38 -9.40 0.58
N LEU A 95 1.94 -10.34 -0.18
CA LEU A 95 1.24 -11.57 -0.60
C LEU A 95 0.90 -12.46 0.60
N ALA A 96 1.83 -12.63 1.55
CA ALA A 96 1.57 -13.38 2.77
C ALA A 96 0.45 -12.73 3.62
N ALA A 97 0.49 -11.40 3.76
CA ALA A 97 -0.57 -10.66 4.46
C ALA A 97 -1.93 -10.81 3.77
N ALA A 98 -1.99 -10.70 2.43
CA ALA A 98 -3.21 -10.91 1.67
C ALA A 98 -3.76 -12.35 1.84
N ALA A 99 -2.90 -13.36 1.85
CA ALA A 99 -3.30 -14.74 2.10
C ALA A 99 -3.90 -14.93 3.51
N VAL A 100 -3.32 -14.28 4.53
CA VAL A 100 -3.88 -14.28 5.89
C VAL A 100 -5.26 -13.62 5.93
N VAL A 101 -5.43 -12.47 5.27
CA VAL A 101 -6.74 -11.78 5.20
C VAL A 101 -7.78 -12.66 4.51
N ILE A 102 -7.43 -13.31 3.40
CA ILE A 102 -8.33 -14.24 2.69
C ILE A 102 -8.69 -15.44 3.58
N ALA A 103 -7.72 -16.02 4.30
CA ALA A 103 -7.97 -17.11 5.23
C ALA A 103 -8.91 -16.71 6.38
N VAL A 104 -8.71 -15.54 6.98
CA VAL A 104 -9.61 -15.01 8.02
C VAL A 104 -11.00 -14.72 7.46
N PHE A 105 -11.09 -14.12 6.27
CA PHE A 105 -12.36 -13.83 5.61
C PHE A 105 -13.14 -15.10 5.30
N THR A 106 -12.49 -16.12 4.72
CA THR A 106 -13.14 -17.40 4.41
C THR A 106 -13.64 -18.14 5.66
N VAL A 107 -12.88 -18.12 6.76
CA VAL A 107 -13.30 -18.69 8.05
C VAL A 107 -14.52 -17.95 8.60
N THR A 108 -14.53 -16.62 8.57
CA THR A 108 -15.64 -15.80 9.08
C THR A 108 -16.90 -15.88 8.20
N THR A 109 -16.76 -16.03 6.88
CA THR A 109 -17.92 -16.22 6.01
C THR A 109 -18.53 -17.61 6.14
N ARG A 110 -17.72 -18.65 6.37
CA ARG A 110 -18.22 -20.03 6.55
C ARG A 110 -19.04 -20.19 7.84
N SER A 111 -18.84 -19.33 8.85
CA SER A 111 -19.66 -19.32 10.06
C SER A 111 -21.02 -18.61 9.92
N SER A 112 -21.38 -18.12 8.73
CA SER A 112 -22.72 -17.57 8.48
C SER A 112 -23.70 -18.73 8.33
N GLY A 113 -24.56 -18.92 9.32
CA GLY A 113 -25.41 -20.10 9.48
C GLY A 113 -26.35 -20.39 8.29
N GLU A 114 -26.69 -21.67 8.13
CA GLU A 114 -27.64 -22.15 7.13
C GLU A 114 -29.07 -21.79 7.54
N VAL A 115 -29.80 -21.09 6.67
CA VAL A 115 -31.20 -20.75 6.87
C VAL A 115 -32.04 -21.95 6.44
N VAL A 116 -32.82 -22.52 7.36
CA VAL A 116 -33.69 -23.66 7.08
C VAL A 116 -35.14 -23.20 7.05
N GLU A 117 -35.81 -23.51 5.93
CA GLU A 117 -37.23 -23.25 5.71
C GLU A 117 -38.08 -24.39 6.31
N PHE A 118 -39.19 -24.05 6.97
CA PHE A 118 -40.03 -25.04 7.66
C PHE A 118 -40.91 -25.82 6.68
N ALA A 119 -40.93 -27.15 6.82
CA ALA A 119 -41.76 -28.02 6.00
C ALA A 119 -43.29 -27.81 6.18
N SER A 120 -43.72 -27.24 7.31
CA SER A 120 -45.12 -26.88 7.55
C SER A 120 -45.26 -25.82 8.66
N ALA A 121 -45.95 -24.73 8.37
CA ALA A 121 -46.35 -23.72 9.36
C ALA A 121 -47.89 -23.58 9.41
N PRO A 122 -48.49 -23.32 10.59
CA PRO A 122 -49.91 -22.94 10.69
C PRO A 122 -50.21 -21.70 9.86
N ARG A 123 -51.44 -21.58 9.33
CA ARG A 123 -51.84 -20.42 8.51
C ARG A 123 -51.70 -19.12 9.32
N GLY A 124 -50.93 -18.17 8.81
CA GLY A 124 -50.68 -16.87 9.45
C GLY A 124 -49.45 -16.83 10.36
N VAL A 125 -48.63 -17.89 10.40
CA VAL A 125 -47.39 -17.96 11.17
C VAL A 125 -46.19 -18.00 10.22
N ASP A 126 -45.27 -17.05 10.38
CA ASP A 126 -43.97 -17.04 9.70
C ASP A 126 -42.89 -17.46 10.69
N ALA A 127 -42.10 -18.48 10.33
CA ALA A 127 -41.00 -18.97 11.15
C ALA A 127 -39.72 -19.09 10.30
N VAL A 128 -38.59 -18.68 10.87
CA VAL A 128 -37.26 -18.83 10.25
C VAL A 128 -36.30 -19.38 11.30
N ALA A 129 -35.60 -20.48 10.95
CA ALA A 129 -34.53 -21.04 11.78
C ALA A 129 -33.18 -20.82 11.10
N VAL A 130 -32.21 -20.37 11.88
CA VAL A 130 -30.81 -20.28 11.46
C VAL A 130 -30.02 -21.28 12.29
N LEU A 131 -29.35 -22.21 11.61
CA LEU A 131 -28.46 -23.19 12.22
C LEU A 131 -27.04 -22.65 12.20
N THR A 132 -26.41 -22.59 13.37
CA THR A 132 -25.00 -22.20 13.50
C THR A 132 -24.22 -23.34 14.12
N GLU A 133 -23.25 -23.88 13.37
CA GLU A 133 -22.33 -24.88 13.90
C GLU A 133 -21.27 -24.21 14.78
N GLY A 134 -21.20 -24.62 16.04
CA GLY A 134 -20.21 -24.17 17.01
C GLY A 134 -19.37 -25.32 17.55
N ALA A 135 -18.27 -24.99 18.23
CA ALA A 135 -17.33 -25.97 18.80
C ALA A 135 -17.96 -26.92 19.85
N GLY A 136 -19.19 -26.66 20.31
CA GLY A 136 -19.94 -27.47 21.29
C GLY A 136 -21.25 -28.07 20.77
N GLY A 137 -21.54 -28.00 19.47
CA GLY A 137 -22.79 -28.50 18.87
C GLY A 137 -23.46 -27.48 17.94
N VAL A 138 -24.71 -27.76 17.56
CA VAL A 138 -25.51 -26.89 16.68
C VAL A 138 -26.36 -25.95 17.54
N ALA A 139 -26.19 -24.65 17.35
CA ALA A 139 -27.05 -23.63 17.93
C ALA A 139 -28.16 -23.28 16.93
N VAL A 140 -29.42 -23.37 17.37
CA VAL A 140 -30.60 -23.07 16.57
C VAL A 140 -31.18 -21.72 17.01
N HIS A 141 -31.14 -20.73 16.13
CA HIS A 141 -31.82 -19.45 16.35
C HIS A 141 -33.16 -19.45 15.60
N LEU A 142 -34.25 -19.54 16.35
CA LEU A 142 -35.61 -19.53 15.84
C LEU A 142 -36.25 -18.14 15.99
N THR A 143 -36.76 -17.58 14.90
CA THR A 143 -37.61 -16.39 14.91
C THR A 143 -39.00 -16.76 14.43
N VAL A 144 -40.03 -16.49 15.23
CA VAL A 144 -41.43 -16.77 14.88
C VAL A 144 -42.28 -15.51 15.03
N SER A 145 -43.15 -15.26 14.05
CA SER A 145 -44.13 -14.16 14.05
C SER A 145 -45.54 -14.70 13.82
N GLY A 146 -46.56 -14.01 14.35
CA GLY A 146 -47.96 -14.39 14.15
C GLY A 146 -48.51 -15.43 15.13
N LEU A 147 -47.78 -15.74 16.21
CA LEU A 147 -48.29 -16.60 17.28
C LEU A 147 -49.23 -15.84 18.22
N GLU A 148 -50.34 -16.48 18.58
CA GLU A 148 -51.18 -16.02 19.68
C GLU A 148 -50.50 -16.26 21.04
N PRO A 149 -50.91 -15.60 22.13
CA PRO A 149 -50.36 -15.87 23.45
C PRO A 149 -50.69 -17.32 23.89
N GLY A 150 -49.67 -18.15 24.12
CA GLY A 150 -49.87 -19.54 24.51
C GLY A 150 -48.58 -20.31 24.75
N THR A 151 -48.73 -21.59 25.10
CA THR A 151 -47.60 -22.53 25.26
C THR A 151 -47.42 -23.31 23.97
N TYR A 152 -46.21 -23.28 23.41
CA TYR A 152 -45.86 -23.97 22.18
C TYR A 152 -44.74 -24.98 22.43
N GLY A 153 -44.83 -26.14 21.79
CA GLY A 153 -43.77 -27.14 21.77
C GLY A 153 -42.97 -27.07 20.47
N LEU A 154 -41.65 -27.09 20.58
CA LEU A 154 -40.74 -27.22 19.44
C LEU A 154 -40.07 -28.59 19.55
N TRP A 155 -40.09 -29.35 18.46
CA TRP A 155 -39.33 -30.61 18.34
C TRP A 155 -38.54 -30.59 17.04
N MET A 156 -37.38 -31.23 17.04
CA MET A 156 -36.56 -31.42 15.83
C MET A 156 -36.66 -32.86 15.38
N GLU A 157 -36.81 -33.07 14.07
CA GLU A 157 -36.81 -34.41 13.49
C GLU A 157 -35.47 -34.62 12.78
N GLY A 158 -34.70 -35.59 13.25
CA GLY A 158 -33.45 -35.98 12.61
C GLY A 158 -33.73 -36.66 11.26
N TYR A 159 -32.69 -36.76 10.41
CA TYR A 159 -32.77 -37.41 9.09
C TYR A 159 -33.33 -38.86 9.14
N SER A 160 -33.23 -39.53 10.29
CA SER A 160 -33.77 -40.87 10.56
C SER A 160 -35.27 -40.90 10.93
N GLY A 161 -35.98 -39.76 10.91
CA GLY A 161 -37.40 -39.66 11.30
C GLY A 161 -37.64 -39.73 12.82
N THR A 162 -36.58 -39.58 13.62
CA THR A 162 -36.66 -39.64 15.08
C THR A 162 -36.84 -38.22 15.63
N ARG A 163 -37.89 -38.02 16.46
CA ARG A 163 -38.10 -36.75 17.18
C ARG A 163 -37.19 -36.70 18.39
N LEU A 164 -36.41 -35.63 18.50
CA LEU A 164 -35.56 -35.28 19.65
C LEU A 164 -36.26 -34.27 20.56
#